data_AF-A0AAD7DEC8-F1
#
_entry.id   AF-A0AAD7DEC8-F1
#
_cell.length_a   1.000
_cell.length_b   1.000
_cell.length_c   1.000
_cell.angle_alpha   90.00
_cell.angle_beta   90.00
_cell.angle_gamma   90.00
#
_symmetry.space_group_name_H-M   'P 1'
#
loop_
_entity.id
_entity.type
_entity.pdbx_description
1 polymer ?
#
loop_
_entity_poly.entity_id
_entity_poly.type
_entity_poly.pdbx_seq_one_letter_code
_entity_poly.pdbx_strand_id
1 'polypeptide(L)'
;LATFLPVVGRPVTSLADTGQTLISSAGIDAAQAFTPVGTLNILSEAFFTVLAHSEFPQYGVRIKKSHFCDETVRYAMTATAQYTFSLYTGYIDIQAHHLLFYFFESRSNPDKDNIIFWTNGGPGCSSWVGLLMELG
;
A
#
# COMPACT_ATOMS: atom_id res chain seq x y z
N LEU A 1 5.77 -17.53 -3.34
CA LEU A 1 4.84 -18.01 -4.39
C LEU A 1 4.13 -16.79 -4.96
N ALA A 2 4.29 -16.54 -6.25
CA ALA A 2 3.52 -15.53 -6.97
C ALA A 2 2.52 -16.25 -7.87
N THR A 3 1.26 -15.84 -7.83
CA THR A 3 0.26 -16.22 -8.84
C THR A 3 -0.49 -14.96 -9.21
N PHE A 4 -0.28 -14.50 -10.45
CA PHE A 4 -1.17 -13.59 -11.14
C PHE A 4 -2.27 -14.43 -11.82
N LEU A 5 -3.53 -14.00 -11.70
CA LEU A 5 -4.62 -14.41 -12.57
C LEU A 5 -5.48 -13.17 -12.84
N PRO A 6 -5.58 -12.69 -14.09
CA PRO A 6 -6.51 -11.63 -14.44
C PRO A 6 -7.82 -12.25 -14.90
N VAL A 7 -8.95 -11.92 -14.27
CA VAL A 7 -10.27 -12.08 -14.91
C VAL A 7 -11.19 -10.95 -14.47
N VAL A 8 -11.41 -9.99 -15.36
CA VAL A 8 -12.63 -9.18 -15.39
C VAL A 8 -13.64 -9.95 -16.23
N GLY A 9 -14.83 -10.26 -15.68
CA GLY A 9 -15.98 -10.63 -16.52
C GLY A 9 -17.06 -11.53 -15.93
N ARG A 10 -18.07 -10.88 -15.34
CA ARG A 10 -19.50 -11.25 -15.26
C ARG A 10 -19.99 -12.22 -14.15
N PRO A 11 -21.19 -11.98 -13.60
CA PRO A 11 -21.80 -12.81 -12.57
C PRO A 11 -22.49 -14.02 -13.21
N VAL A 12 -22.21 -15.22 -12.71
CA VAL A 12 -22.99 -16.42 -13.00
C VAL A 12 -23.84 -16.75 -11.78
N THR A 13 -25.15 -16.62 -11.93
CA THR A 13 -26.15 -17.08 -10.98
C THR A 13 -26.27 -18.60 -10.98
N SER A 14 -26.35 -19.16 -9.77
CA SER A 14 -26.82 -20.49 -9.36
C SER A 14 -26.15 -21.74 -9.91
N LEU A 15 -25.68 -22.61 -9.00
CA LEU A 15 -26.39 -23.86 -8.71
C LEU A 15 -25.92 -24.41 -7.36
N ALA A 16 -26.90 -24.74 -6.51
CA ALA A 16 -26.72 -25.42 -5.24
C ALA A 16 -26.34 -26.89 -5.47
N ASP A 17 -25.34 -27.39 -4.74
CA ASP A 17 -25.37 -28.67 -4.00
C ASP A 17 -23.95 -29.07 -3.60
N THR A 18 -23.52 -28.73 -2.38
CA THR A 18 -22.77 -29.62 -1.48
C THR A 18 -22.53 -28.90 -0.15
N GLY A 19 -22.87 -29.56 0.96
CA GLY A 19 -22.77 -29.02 2.32
C GLY A 19 -21.34 -28.79 2.81
N GLN A 20 -20.70 -27.74 2.33
CA GLN A 20 -19.58 -27.09 2.99
C GLN A 20 -20.09 -25.76 3.54
N THR A 21 -19.99 -25.57 4.85
CA THR A 21 -20.15 -24.25 5.47
C THR A 21 -18.99 -23.37 5.02
N LEU A 22 -19.11 -22.82 3.81
CA LEU A 22 -18.29 -21.72 3.36
C LEU A 22 -18.64 -20.55 4.29
N ILE A 23 -17.66 -20.06 5.04
CA ILE A 23 -17.76 -18.71 5.59
C ILE A 23 -17.77 -17.80 4.37
N SER A 24 -18.98 -17.52 3.87
CA SER A 24 -19.16 -16.61 2.77
C SER A 24 -18.67 -15.24 3.23
N SER A 25 -17.74 -14.65 2.49
CA SER A 25 -17.36 -13.24 2.62
C SER A 25 -18.51 -12.26 2.28
N ALA A 26 -19.74 -12.77 2.14
CA ALA A 26 -20.98 -12.01 2.13
C ALA A 26 -21.22 -11.44 3.54
N GLY A 27 -20.52 -10.35 3.88
CA GLY A 27 -20.74 -9.65 5.14
C GLY A 27 -19.61 -8.78 5.66
N ILE A 28 -18.48 -8.66 4.95
CA ILE A 28 -17.57 -7.53 5.19
C ILE A 28 -17.86 -6.52 4.08
N ASP A 29 -18.81 -5.61 4.31
CA ASP A 29 -18.83 -4.39 3.51
C ASP A 29 -17.46 -3.74 3.71
N ALA A 30 -16.69 -3.59 2.63
CA ALA A 30 -15.36 -2.98 2.68
C ALA A 30 -15.39 -1.57 3.32
N ALA A 31 -16.55 -0.91 3.28
CA ALA A 31 -16.82 0.38 3.92
C ALA A 31 -16.95 0.31 5.47
N GLN A 32 -17.22 -0.86 6.04
CA GLN A 32 -17.39 -1.08 7.49
C GLN A 32 -16.12 -1.65 8.15
N ALA A 33 -15.17 -2.17 7.36
CA ALA A 33 -13.96 -2.81 7.89
C ALA A 33 -12.86 -1.82 8.31
N PHE A 34 -12.89 -0.57 7.83
CA PHE A 34 -11.83 0.41 8.06
C PHE A 34 -12.40 1.79 8.31
N THR A 35 -12.25 2.29 9.53
CA THR A 35 -12.36 3.73 9.81
C THR A 35 -10.97 4.34 9.66
N PRO A 36 -10.76 5.31 8.74
CA PRO A 36 -9.46 5.92 8.57
C PRO A 36 -9.04 6.67 9.84
N VAL A 37 -7.84 6.39 10.34
CA VAL A 37 -7.28 7.01 11.56
C VAL A 37 -6.83 8.46 11.33
N GLY A 38 -6.77 8.90 10.06
CA GLY A 38 -6.39 10.26 9.67
C GLY A 38 -6.02 10.36 8.19
N THR A 39 -5.47 11.51 7.79
CA THR A 39 -4.96 11.76 6.43
C THR A 39 -3.44 11.74 6.39
N LEU A 40 -2.87 11.23 5.30
CA LEU A 40 -1.40 11.04 5.17
C LEU A 40 -0.63 12.37 5.12
N ASN A 41 -1.27 13.45 4.67
CA ASN A 41 -0.66 14.79 4.58
C ASN A 41 -0.18 15.36 5.93
N ILE A 42 -0.70 14.85 7.05
CA ILE A 42 -0.36 15.29 8.41
C ILE A 42 0.94 14.63 8.91
N LEU A 43 1.42 13.58 8.22
CA LEU A 43 2.62 12.88 8.63
C LEU A 43 3.85 13.80 8.58
N SER A 44 4.64 13.74 9.65
CA SER A 44 5.91 14.45 9.74
C SER A 44 6.92 13.89 8.76
N GLU A 45 7.85 14.74 8.32
CA GLU A 45 9.01 14.36 7.53
C GLU A 45 10.22 14.01 8.41
N ALA A 46 10.24 14.58 9.63
CA ALA A 46 11.36 14.45 10.55
C ALA A 46 11.29 13.19 11.42
N PHE A 47 10.09 12.74 11.79
CA PHE A 47 9.89 11.63 12.72
C PHE A 47 8.82 10.65 12.24
N PHE A 48 8.90 9.42 12.73
CA PHE A 48 7.92 8.37 12.43
C PHE A 48 6.68 8.51 13.29
N THR A 49 5.51 8.37 12.66
CA THR A 49 4.24 8.07 13.31
C THR A 49 4.11 6.56 13.45
N VAL A 50 3.73 6.09 14.64
CA VAL A 50 3.55 4.67 14.93
C VAL A 50 2.06 4.34 14.96
N LEU A 51 1.66 3.36 14.17
CA LEU A 51 0.32 2.79 14.13
C LEU A 51 0.39 1.36 14.67
N ALA A 52 -0.45 1.05 15.65
CA ALA A 52 -0.53 -0.27 16.25
C ALA A 52 -2.00 -0.68 16.40
N HIS A 53 -2.26 -1.98 16.41
CA HIS A 53 -3.61 -2.52 16.54
C HIS A 53 -3.76 -3.26 17.87
N SER A 54 -4.87 -3.03 18.58
CA SER A 54 -5.13 -3.63 19.90
C SER A 54 -5.18 -5.15 19.86
N GLU A 55 -5.77 -5.74 18.81
CA GLU A 55 -5.84 -7.19 18.62
C GLU A 55 -4.52 -7.82 18.15
N PHE A 56 -3.61 -7.01 17.61
CA PHE A 56 -2.33 -7.48 17.06
C PHE A 56 -1.17 -6.68 17.67
N PRO A 57 -0.94 -6.79 18.99
CA PRO A 57 0.02 -5.93 19.71
C PRO A 57 1.48 -6.15 19.28
N GLN A 58 1.76 -7.30 18.67
CA GLN A 58 3.07 -7.67 18.12
C GLN A 58 3.31 -7.22 16.67
N TYR A 59 2.33 -6.52 16.08
CA TYR A 59 2.39 -5.95 14.74
C TYR A 59 2.19 -4.44 14.81
N GLY A 60 2.97 -3.71 14.03
CA GLY A 60 2.88 -2.26 13.96
C GLY A 60 3.39 -1.70 12.64
N VAL A 61 3.07 -0.45 12.37
CA VAL A 61 3.56 0.28 11.21
C VAL A 61 4.15 1.59 11.68
N ARG A 62 5.40 1.84 11.30
CA ARG A 62 6.06 3.14 11.44
C ARG A 62 6.08 3.81 10.09
N ILE A 63 5.47 4.98 9.97
CA ILE A 63 5.38 5.70 8.69
C ILE A 63 5.74 7.16 8.87
N LYS A 64 6.41 7.73 7.88
CA LYS A 64 6.65 9.16 7.79
C LYS A 64 6.54 9.64 6.35
N LYS A 65 6.33 10.94 6.17
CA LYS A 65 6.45 11.58 4.87
C LYS A 65 7.91 11.65 4.46
N SER A 66 8.20 11.47 3.19
CA SER A 66 9.57 11.43 2.67
C SER A 66 9.66 12.13 1.32
N HIS A 67 10.82 12.67 1.03
CA HIS A 67 11.12 13.27 -0.27
C HIS A 67 12.04 12.34 -1.05
N PHE A 68 11.74 12.20 -2.34
CA PHE A 68 12.63 11.54 -3.29
C PHE A 68 13.41 12.63 -4.02
N CYS A 69 14.74 12.62 -3.90
CA CYS A 69 15.67 13.63 -4.44
C CYS A 69 15.67 14.99 -3.71
N ASP A 70 16.76 15.74 -3.89
CA ASP A 70 16.99 17.06 -3.31
C ASP A 70 15.94 18.10 -3.75
N GLU A 71 15.57 19.02 -2.85
CA GLU A 71 14.57 20.06 -3.07
C GLU A 71 14.95 21.00 -4.24
N THR A 72 16.24 21.14 -4.51
CA THR A 72 16.78 21.89 -5.65
C THR A 72 16.26 21.33 -6.99
N VAL A 73 16.17 20.00 -7.12
CA VAL A 73 15.65 19.32 -8.31
C VAL A 73 14.13 19.50 -8.41
N ARG A 74 13.43 19.54 -7.26
CA ARG A 74 11.99 19.84 -7.21
C ARG A 74 11.68 21.23 -7.77
N TYR A 75 12.47 22.24 -7.42
CA TYR A 75 12.28 23.61 -7.91
C TYR A 75 12.61 23.75 -9.41
N ALA A 76 13.65 23.06 -9.87
CA ALA A 76 14.02 23.00 -11.28
C ALA A 76 12.96 22.27 -12.14
N MET A 77 12.33 21.22 -11.61
CA MET A 77 11.18 20.57 -12.26
C MET A 77 9.90 21.42 -12.20
N THR A 78 9.69 22.29 -11.20
CA THR A 78 8.52 23.18 -11.20
C THR A 78 8.55 24.28 -12.27
N ALA A 79 9.71 24.58 -12.87
CA ALA A 79 9.78 25.46 -14.05
C ALA A 79 9.16 24.80 -15.31
N THR A 80 8.98 23.48 -15.28
CA THR A 80 8.36 22.67 -16.33
C THR A 80 7.40 21.68 -15.63
N ALA A 81 6.25 22.15 -15.12
CA ALA A 81 5.27 21.32 -14.39
C ALA A 81 5.12 19.91 -15.01
N GLN A 82 4.96 18.82 -14.24
CA GLN A 82 3.60 18.27 -14.03
C GLN A 82 3.53 17.00 -13.14
N TYR A 83 4.57 16.60 -12.40
CA TYR A 83 4.50 15.36 -11.61
C TYR A 83 5.02 15.53 -10.18
N THR A 84 4.25 16.20 -9.33
CA THR A 84 4.43 16.16 -7.88
C THR A 84 3.60 14.99 -7.32
N PHE A 85 4.26 14.01 -6.71
CA PHE A 85 3.60 12.95 -5.94
C PHE A 85 4.11 12.99 -4.50
N SER A 86 3.28 12.56 -3.55
CA SER A 86 3.71 12.36 -2.18
C SER A 86 4.36 10.98 -2.04
N LEU A 87 5.54 10.94 -1.42
CA LEU A 87 6.22 9.71 -1.04
C LEU A 87 6.18 9.53 0.47
N TYR A 88 5.99 8.30 0.90
CA TYR A 88 6.05 7.90 2.30
C TYR A 88 6.97 6.69 2.43
N THR A 89 7.78 6.69 3.48
CA THR A 89 8.65 5.56 3.80
C THR A 89 8.41 5.10 5.22
N GLY A 90 8.65 3.82 5.45
CA GLY A 90 8.31 3.24 6.72
C GLY A 90 8.73 1.79 6.89
N TYR A 91 8.40 1.27 8.05
CA TYR A 91 8.62 -0.11 8.42
C TYR A 91 7.31 -0.75 8.87
N ILE A 92 7.05 -1.96 8.39
CA ILE A 92 6.07 -2.87 8.98
C ILE A 92 6.83 -3.74 9.99
N ASP A 93 6.47 -3.59 11.25
CA ASP A 93 7.11 -4.27 12.36
C ASP A 93 6.35 -5.57 12.66
N ILE A 94 7.08 -6.67 12.65
CA ILE A 94 6.58 -8.02 12.93
C ILE A 94 7.51 -8.65 13.97
N GLN A 95 7.17 -8.50 15.26
CA GLN A 95 8.01 -8.93 16.37
C GLN A 95 9.45 -8.38 16.24
N ALA A 96 10.44 -9.25 15.98
CA ALA A 96 11.85 -8.89 15.83
C ALA A 96 12.25 -8.49 14.38
N HIS A 97 11.30 -8.54 13.44
CA HIS A 97 11.55 -8.25 12.03
C HIS A 97 10.94 -6.91 11.63
N HIS A 98 11.62 -6.20 10.74
CA HIS A 98 11.21 -4.88 10.26
C HIS A 98 11.27 -4.85 8.73
N LEU A 99 10.10 -4.84 8.07
CA LEU A 99 10.01 -4.79 6.62
C LEU A 99 9.96 -3.34 6.15
N LEU A 100 10.99 -2.90 5.44
CA LEU A 100 11.02 -1.58 4.82
C LEU A 100 10.03 -1.51 3.65
N PHE A 101 9.23 -0.45 3.59
CA PHE A 101 8.35 -0.17 2.46
C PHE A 101 8.52 1.26 1.94
N TYR A 102 8.14 1.43 0.67
CA TYR A 102 8.02 2.71 -0.02
C TYR A 102 6.61 2.79 -0.58
N PHE A 103 5.92 3.88 -0.28
CA PHE A 103 4.55 4.11 -0.73
C PHE A 103 4.48 5.42 -1.50
N PHE A 104 3.97 5.34 -2.72
CA PHE A 104 3.82 6.46 -3.64
C PHE A 104 2.33 6.71 -3.83
N GLU A 105 1.88 7.94 -3.61
CA GLU A 105 0.51 8.32 -3.94
C GLU A 105 0.29 8.30 -5.46
N SER A 106 -0.95 8.01 -5.86
CA SER A 106 -1.34 8.07 -7.27
C SER A 106 -1.08 9.46 -7.85
N ARG A 107 -0.57 9.49 -9.08
CA ARG A 107 -0.36 10.72 -9.86
C ARG A 107 -1.66 11.28 -10.47
N SER A 108 -2.73 10.49 -10.47
CA SER A 108 -4.03 10.85 -11.06
C SER A 108 -4.99 11.39 -9.99
N ASN A 109 -5.55 10.52 -9.16
CA ASN A 109 -6.47 10.90 -8.09
C ASN A 109 -6.21 10.06 -6.83
N PRO A 110 -5.29 10.48 -5.94
CA PRO A 110 -4.90 9.67 -4.78
C PRO A 110 -6.04 9.39 -3.79
N ASP A 111 -7.09 10.22 -3.77
CA ASP A 111 -8.25 10.04 -2.89
C ASP A 111 -9.26 9.01 -3.42
N LYS A 112 -9.22 8.69 -4.72
CA LYS A 112 -10.19 7.78 -5.38
C LYS A 112 -9.55 6.53 -5.96
N ASP A 113 -8.26 6.58 -6.29
CA ASP A 113 -7.56 5.47 -6.90
C ASP A 113 -7.26 4.38 -5.85
N ASN A 114 -7.26 3.12 -6.29
CA ASN A 114 -7.06 1.98 -5.40
C ASN A 114 -5.60 1.87 -4.92
N ILE A 115 -5.41 1.29 -3.72
CA ILE A 115 -4.09 0.93 -3.21
C ILE A 115 -3.62 -0.38 -3.87
N ILE A 116 -2.38 -0.39 -4.36
CA ILE A 116 -1.73 -1.59 -4.90
C ILE A 116 -0.56 -1.94 -3.99
N PHE A 117 -0.51 -3.20 -3.57
CA PHE A 117 0.63 -3.78 -2.86
C PHE A 117 1.48 -4.59 -3.84
N TRP A 118 2.78 -4.31 -3.89
CA TRP A 118 3.71 -4.99 -4.79
C TRP A 118 4.87 -5.62 -4.02
N THR A 119 5.20 -6.85 -4.38
CA THR A 119 6.39 -7.56 -3.90
C THR A 119 7.07 -8.30 -5.04
N ASN A 120 8.40 -8.22 -5.09
CA ASN A 120 9.16 -9.09 -5.97
C ASN A 120 9.26 -10.52 -5.41
N GLY A 121 9.41 -11.47 -6.33
CA GLY A 121 9.62 -12.88 -6.02
C GLY A 121 11.09 -13.26 -5.87
N GLY A 122 11.34 -14.57 -5.87
CA GLY A 122 12.65 -15.15 -5.53
C GLY A 122 12.93 -15.09 -4.02
N PRO A 123 13.72 -16.01 -3.46
CA PRO A 123 14.14 -15.88 -2.07
C PRO A 123 15.18 -14.77 -1.94
N GLY A 124 14.86 -13.73 -1.16
CA GLY A 124 15.82 -12.69 -0.76
C GLY A 124 16.00 -11.52 -1.73
N CYS A 125 15.32 -11.50 -2.88
CA CYS A 125 15.37 -10.36 -3.78
C CYS A 125 14.56 -9.18 -3.21
N SER A 126 15.03 -7.95 -3.44
CA SER A 126 14.34 -6.75 -2.99
C SER A 126 13.26 -6.31 -3.97
N SER A 127 12.11 -5.89 -3.44
CA SER A 127 11.04 -5.24 -4.20
C SER A 127 11.46 -3.89 -4.82
N TRP A 128 12.61 -3.34 -4.40
CA TRP A 128 13.20 -2.15 -5.01
C TRP A 128 13.56 -2.33 -6.48
N VAL A 129 13.86 -3.57 -6.91
CA VAL A 129 14.11 -3.84 -8.33
C VAL A 129 12.86 -3.56 -9.15
N GLY A 130 11.68 -3.92 -8.65
CA GLY A 130 10.42 -3.66 -9.34
C GLY A 130 10.19 -2.15 -9.47
N LEU A 131 10.40 -1.43 -8.37
CA LEU A 131 10.30 0.03 -8.35
C LEU A 131 11.26 0.72 -9.34
N LEU A 132 12.54 0.32 -9.39
CA LEU A 132 13.53 1.05 -10.19
C LEU A 132 13.71 0.56 -11.62
N MET A 133 13.37 -0.70 -11.90
CA MET A 133 13.74 -1.36 -13.15
C MET A 133 12.54 -1.95 -13.90
N GLU A 134 11.34 -1.97 -13.32
CA GLU A 134 10.16 -2.56 -13.96
C GLU A 134 9.00 -1.57 -14.09
N LEU A 135 8.53 -0.99 -12.98
CA LEU A 135 7.19 -0.35 -12.88
C LEU A 135 7.15 0.93 -12.03
N GLY A 136 8.27 1.66 -11.93
CA GLY A 136 8.38 2.96 -11.25
C GLY A 136 7.68 4.12 -11.95
#